data_AF-A0A9X3F9Z1-F1
#
_entry.id   AF-A0A9X3F9Z1-F1
#
_cell.length_a   1.000
_cell.length_b   1.000
_cell.length_c   1.000
_cell.angle_alpha   90.00
_cell.angle_beta   90.00
_cell.angle_gamma   90.00
#
_symmetry.space_group_name_H-M   'P 1'
#
loop_
_entity.id
_entity.type
_entity.pdbx_description
1 polymer ?
#
loop_
_entity_poly.entity_id
_entity_poly.type
_entity_poly.pdbx_seq_one_letter_code
_entity_poly.pdbx_strand_id
1 'polypeptide(L)'
;MELEGIDVNWADEFNGAITVCNREGIIVYMNQVSIDQFAKYGGDKLLGTNLIDCHPEPSKTKLKEMLENPVENMYTTEKNGVKKLILQTPWRYKNNFLGVVEISFLLDANMPHHIRK
;
A
#
# COMPACT_ATOMS: atom_id res chain seq x y z
N MET A 1 16.42 -4.48 4.84
CA MET A 1 17.48 -4.77 3.87
C MET A 1 18.49 -3.66 4.06
N GLU A 2 19.48 -3.91 4.92
CA GLU A 2 20.53 -2.94 5.20
C GLU A 2 21.55 -3.07 4.06
N LEU A 3 21.55 -2.10 3.17
CA LEU A 3 22.72 -1.80 2.35
C LEU A 3 23.62 -0.98 3.27
N GLU A 4 24.76 -1.53 3.69
CA GLU A 4 25.69 -0.82 4.60
C GLU A 4 26.01 0.56 4.04
N GLY A 5 25.75 1.61 4.84
CA GLY A 5 26.06 2.99 4.50
C GLY A 5 25.06 3.71 3.58
N ILE A 6 23.94 3.09 3.21
CA ILE A 6 22.86 3.74 2.47
C ILE A 6 21.61 3.78 3.35
N ASP A 7 21.19 4.98 3.75
CA ASP A 7 19.86 5.20 4.30
C ASP A 7 18.85 4.97 3.17
N VAL A 8 18.22 3.79 3.17
CA VAL A 8 17.26 3.36 2.14
C VAL A 8 15.89 3.98 2.34
N ASN A 9 15.82 5.25 2.76
CA ASN A 9 14.58 6.01 2.87
C ASN A 9 14.06 6.50 1.50
N TRP A 10 14.05 5.60 0.51
CA TRP A 10 13.47 5.87 -0.82
C TRP A 10 11.94 5.86 -0.79
N ALA A 11 11.33 5.27 0.24
CA ALA A 11 9.89 5.07 0.33
C ALA A 11 9.14 6.41 0.42
N ASP A 12 9.76 7.43 1.04
CA ASP A 12 9.22 8.79 1.11
C ASP A 12 9.17 9.47 -0.27
N GLU A 13 10.17 9.23 -1.13
CA GLU A 13 10.30 9.82 -2.47
C GLU A 13 9.77 8.91 -3.60
N PHE A 14 9.26 7.72 -3.27
CA PHE A 14 8.70 6.80 -4.25
C PHE A 14 7.52 7.46 -4.99
N ASN A 15 7.54 7.42 -6.32
CA ASN A 15 6.49 8.00 -7.17
C ASN A 15 5.22 7.11 -7.21
N GLY A 16 4.69 6.81 -6.04
CA GLY A 16 3.49 6.03 -5.78
C GLY A 16 3.12 6.12 -4.31
N ALA A 17 1.86 5.87 -3.98
CA ALA A 17 1.40 5.86 -2.60
C ALA A 17 1.82 4.54 -1.92
N ILE A 18 2.40 4.64 -0.74
CA ILE A 18 2.73 3.52 0.14
C ILE A 18 1.99 3.73 1.47
N THR A 19 1.25 2.72 1.89
CA THR A 19 0.58 2.66 3.20
C THR A 19 0.91 1.33 3.85
N VAL A 20 1.32 1.33 5.12
CA VAL A 20 1.59 0.10 5.86
C VAL A 20 0.71 0.06 7.10
N CYS A 21 0.09 -1.09 7.36
CA CYS A 21 -0.54 -1.37 8.63
C CYS A 21 0.13 -2.54 9.36
N ASN A 22 0.02 -2.55 10.68
CA ASN A 22 0.46 -3.67 11.51
C ASN A 22 -0.58 -4.81 11.50
N ARG A 23 -0.32 -5.88 12.26
CA ARG A 23 -1.22 -7.05 12.36
C ARG A 23 -2.61 -6.76 12.92
N GLU A 24 -2.79 -5.64 13.61
CA GLU A 24 -4.08 -5.20 14.16
C GLU A 24 -4.85 -4.31 13.17
N GLY A 25 -4.27 -4.01 12.01
CA GLY A 25 -4.84 -3.10 11.01
C GLY A 25 -4.54 -1.62 11.30
N ILE A 26 -3.71 -1.31 12.29
CA ILE A 26 -3.31 0.07 12.63
C ILE A 26 -2.31 0.57 11.60
N ILE A 27 -2.56 1.76 11.03
CA ILE A 27 -1.64 2.40 10.08
C ILE A 27 -0.39 2.84 10.82
N VAL A 28 0.76 2.31 10.43
CA VAL A 28 2.07 2.59 11.04
C VAL A 28 2.99 3.41 10.15
N TYR A 29 2.68 3.51 8.85
CA TYR A 29 3.44 4.33 7.91
C TYR A 29 2.58 4.74 6.71
N MET A 30 2.79 5.97 6.25
CA MET A 30 2.29 6.52 5.00
C MET A 30 3.38 7.41 4.41
N ASN A 31 3.70 7.24 3.13
CA ASN A 31 4.56 8.19 2.45
C ASN A 31 3.78 9.46 2.04
N GLN A 32 4.49 10.50 1.58
CA GLN A 32 3.86 11.78 1.22
C GLN A 32 2.77 11.62 0.15
N VAL A 33 3.01 10.80 -0.87
CA VAL A 33 2.02 10.55 -1.94
C VAL A 33 0.74 9.92 -1.39
N SER A 34 0.85 8.99 -0.42
CA SER A 34 -0.31 8.41 0.25
C SER A 34 -1.05 9.43 1.11
N ILE A 35 -0.31 10.23 1.90
CA ILE A 35 -0.88 11.31 2.72
C ILE A 35 -1.69 12.28 1.86
N ASP A 36 -1.13 12.72 0.73
CA ASP A 36 -1.79 13.63 -0.20
C ASP A 36 -3.03 13.00 -0.84
N GLN A 37 -2.93 11.73 -1.25
CA GLN A 37 -4.06 10.97 -1.81
C GLN A 37 -5.25 10.89 -0.84
N PHE A 38 -4.97 10.78 0.46
CA PHE A 38 -5.98 10.67 1.51
C PHE A 38 -6.22 11.97 2.28
N ALA A 39 -5.74 13.12 1.80
CA ALA A 39 -5.87 14.42 2.48
C ALA A 39 -7.33 14.76 2.86
N LYS A 40 -8.29 14.47 1.96
CA LYS A 40 -9.74 14.68 2.21
C LYS A 40 -10.33 13.79 3.32
N TYR A 41 -9.62 12.74 3.71
CA TYR A 41 -10.00 11.80 4.77
C TYR A 41 -9.16 11.96 6.04
N GLY A 42 -8.28 12.97 6.09
CA GLY A 42 -7.44 13.25 7.25
C GLY A 42 -5.94 13.25 6.96
N GLY A 43 -5.49 12.68 5.83
CA GLY A 43 -4.09 12.66 5.44
C GLY A 43 -3.20 11.98 6.49
N ASP A 44 -2.21 12.72 6.99
CA ASP A 44 -1.28 12.31 8.05
C ASP A 44 -1.98 11.90 9.35
N LYS A 45 -3.15 12.48 9.64
CA LYS A 45 -3.96 12.14 10.83
C LYS A 45 -4.51 10.71 10.82
N LEU A 46 -4.40 10.01 9.69
CA LEU A 46 -4.75 8.60 9.60
C LEU A 46 -3.68 7.70 10.26
N LEU A 47 -2.45 8.18 10.45
CA LEU A 47 -1.43 7.44 11.20
C LEU A 47 -1.95 7.11 12.62
N GLY A 48 -1.81 5.84 13.02
CA GLY A 48 -2.33 5.34 14.30
C GLY A 48 -3.82 4.97 14.30
N THR A 49 -4.56 5.23 13.22
CA THR A 49 -5.95 4.78 13.09
C THR A 49 -6.03 3.36 12.52
N ASN A 50 -7.19 2.70 12.66
CA ASN A 50 -7.39 1.34 12.17
C ASN A 50 -8.03 1.33 10.77
N LEU A 51 -7.35 0.73 9.78
CA LEU A 51 -7.88 0.59 8.42
C LEU A 51 -9.19 -0.19 8.38
N ILE A 52 -9.39 -1.16 9.26
CA ILE A 52 -10.61 -1.97 9.30
C ILE A 52 -11.84 -1.08 9.53
N ASP A 53 -11.70 0.00 10.29
CA ASP A 53 -12.79 0.94 10.58
C ASP A 53 -13.05 1.92 9.43
N CYS A 54 -12.04 2.18 8.61
CA CYS A 54 -12.12 3.06 7.46
C CYS A 54 -12.66 2.39 6.19
N HIS A 55 -12.65 1.05 6.11
CA HIS A 55 -13.02 0.32 4.89
C HIS A 55 -14.50 -0.07 4.86
N PRO A 56 -15.21 0.18 3.73
CA PRO A 56 -16.47 -0.48 3.43
C PRO A 56 -16.24 -1.93 2.98
N GLU A 57 -17.32 -2.73 2.97
CA GLU A 57 -17.29 -4.01 2.26
C GLU A 57 -17.24 -3.81 0.74
N PRO A 58 -16.53 -4.68 -0.01
CA PRO A 58 -15.85 -5.91 0.43
C PRO A 58 -14.40 -5.72 0.91
N SER A 59 -13.85 -4.50 0.83
CA SER A 59 -12.45 -4.23 1.15
C SER A 59 -12.10 -4.55 2.60
N LYS A 60 -13.03 -4.33 3.53
CA LYS A 60 -12.88 -4.68 4.94
C LYS A 60 -12.67 -6.17 5.16
N THR A 61 -13.51 -7.01 4.55
CA THR A 61 -13.35 -8.47 4.58
C THR A 61 -12.03 -8.89 3.96
N LYS A 62 -11.63 -8.30 2.83
CA LYS A 62 -10.36 -8.64 2.17
C LYS A 62 -9.14 -8.32 3.04
N LEU A 63 -9.14 -7.17 3.72
CA LEU A 63 -8.06 -6.81 4.63
C LEU A 63 -7.96 -7.78 5.82
N LYS A 64 -9.10 -8.17 6.40
CA LYS A 64 -9.12 -9.17 7.48
C LYS A 64 -8.55 -10.51 7.02
N GLU A 65 -8.95 -10.97 5.83
CA GLU A 65 -8.40 -12.19 5.23
C GLU A 65 -6.89 -12.10 5.07
N MET A 66 -6.35 -10.98 4.56
CA MET A 66 -4.90 -10.79 4.40
C MET A 66 -4.14 -10.75 5.73
N LEU A 67 -4.76 -10.25 6.81
CA LEU A 67 -4.15 -10.21 8.15
C LEU A 67 -4.16 -11.59 8.83
N GLU A 68 -5.20 -12.39 8.58
CA GLU A 68 -5.33 -13.76 9.11
C GLU A 68 -4.49 -14.75 8.29
N ASN A 69 -4.58 -14.66 6.97
CA ASN A 69 -3.88 -15.44 5.98
C ASN A 69 -3.00 -14.48 5.15
N PRO A 70 -1.69 -14.36 5.43
CA PRO A 70 -0.80 -13.43 4.74
C PRO A 70 -0.64 -13.74 3.24
N VAL A 71 -1.63 -13.34 2.44
CA VAL A 71 -1.74 -13.53 0.99
C VAL A 71 -1.55 -12.20 0.27
N GLU A 72 -1.13 -12.29 -0.99
CA GLU A 72 -1.05 -11.14 -1.89
C GLU A 72 -2.41 -10.88 -2.56
N ASN A 73 -2.70 -9.60 -2.80
CA ASN A 73 -3.82 -9.16 -3.62
C ASN A 73 -3.33 -8.05 -4.56
N MET A 74 -3.39 -8.29 -5.87
CA MET A 74 -2.96 -7.32 -6.89
C MET A 74 -4.07 -7.13 -7.93
N TYR A 75 -4.41 -5.88 -8.21
CA TYR A 75 -5.47 -5.54 -9.15
C TYR A 75 -5.29 -4.12 -9.68
N THR A 76 -6.10 -3.75 -10.66
CA THR A 76 -6.16 -2.37 -11.16
C THR A 76 -7.52 -1.75 -10.89
N THR A 77 -7.55 -0.45 -10.61
CA THR A 77 -8.78 0.34 -10.52
C THR A 77 -8.74 1.48 -11.52
N GLU A 78 -9.90 1.91 -12.02
CA GLU A 78 -10.00 3.09 -12.87
C GLU A 78 -11.03 4.06 -12.31
N LYS A 79 -10.67 5.34 -12.27
CA LYS A 79 -11.58 6.42 -11.87
C LYS A 79 -11.30 7.65 -12.71
N ASN A 80 -12.35 8.22 -13.32
CA ASN A 80 -12.25 9.40 -14.19
C ASN A 80 -11.18 9.23 -15.30
N GLY A 81 -11.09 8.04 -15.90
CA GLY A 81 -10.10 7.71 -16.94
C GLY A 81 -8.66 7.53 -16.44
N VAL A 82 -8.43 7.61 -15.13
CA VAL A 82 -7.11 7.37 -14.52
C VAL A 82 -7.06 5.95 -13.98
N LYS A 83 -6.20 5.11 -14.57
CA LYS A 83 -5.95 3.75 -14.13
C LYS A 83 -4.84 3.71 -13.08
N LYS A 84 -5.02 2.90 -12.04
CA LYS A 84 -4.03 2.65 -10.99
C LYS A 84 -3.79 1.15 -10.83
N LEU A 85 -2.55 0.76 -10.57
CA LEU A 85 -2.24 -0.55 -9.99
C LEU A 85 -2.33 -0.45 -8.48
N ILE A 86 -2.94 -1.44 -7.84
CA ILE A 86 -2.93 -1.64 -6.40
C ILE A 86 -2.26 -2.98 -6.12
N LEU A 87 -1.21 -2.97 -5.30
CA LEU A 87 -0.56 -4.16 -4.76
C LEU A 87 -0.69 -4.13 -3.25
N GLN A 88 -1.36 -5.11 -2.69
CA GLN A 88 -1.43 -5.37 -1.25
C GLN A 88 -0.67 -6.66 -0.98
N THR A 89 0.37 -6.62 -0.16
CA THR A 89 1.24 -7.78 0.06
C THR A 89 1.72 -7.84 1.51
N PRO A 90 2.04 -9.04 2.05
CA PRO A 90 2.55 -9.16 3.40
C PRO A 90 3.84 -8.38 3.64
N TRP A 91 3.82 -7.45 4.60
CA TRP A 91 5.03 -6.82 5.13
C TRP A 91 5.75 -7.80 6.05
N ARG A 92 6.99 -8.18 5.70
CA ARG A 92 7.81 -9.13 6.45
C ARG A 92 9.17 -8.58 6.81
N TYR A 93 9.64 -8.91 8.01
CA TYR A 93 11.02 -8.69 8.44
C TYR A 93 11.59 -9.97 9.05
N LYS A 94 12.71 -10.47 8.51
CA LYS A 94 13.31 -11.75 8.92
C LYS A 94 12.28 -12.89 8.98
N ASN A 95 11.48 -13.02 7.91
CA ASN A 95 10.35 -13.97 7.76
C ASN A 95 9.15 -13.76 8.69
N ASN A 96 9.21 -12.85 9.67
CA ASN A 96 8.06 -12.54 10.52
C ASN A 96 7.07 -11.65 9.78
N PHE A 97 5.80 -12.05 9.76
CA PHE A 97 4.71 -11.22 9.26
C PHE A 97 4.42 -10.09 10.25
N LEU A 98 4.54 -8.85 9.79
CA LEU A 98 4.35 -7.66 10.62
C LEU A 98 3.06 -6.90 10.29
N GLY A 99 2.43 -7.21 9.16
CA GLY A 99 1.17 -6.62 8.72
C GLY A 99 1.13 -6.53 7.20
N VAL A 100 0.40 -5.58 6.64
CA VAL A 100 0.20 -5.46 5.19
C VAL A 100 0.80 -4.16 4.69
N VAL A 101 1.50 -4.22 3.57
CA VAL A 101 1.87 -3.03 2.79
C VAL A 101 0.97 -2.94 1.56
N GLU A 102 0.38 -1.77 1.35
CA GLU A 102 -0.26 -1.38 0.11
C GLU A 102 0.65 -0.42 -0.66
N ILE A 103 0.92 -0.73 -1.92
CA ILE A 103 1.62 0.12 -2.87
C ILE A 103 0.68 0.38 -4.04
N SER A 104 0.50 1.65 -4.40
CA SER A 104 -0.28 2.02 -5.58
C SER A 104 0.38 3.12 -6.38
N PHE A 105 0.24 3.05 -7.70
CA PHE A 105 0.75 4.07 -8.62
C PHE A 105 -0.11 4.15 -9.87
N LEU A 106 -0.01 5.29 -10.55
CA LEU A 106 -0.73 5.54 -11.80
C LEU A 106 -0.16 4.66 -12.90
N LEU A 107 -1.03 4.05 -13.69
CA LEU A 107 -0.65 3.39 -14.93
C LEU A 107 -0.96 4.35 -16.07
N ASP A 108 0.08 4.75 -16.80
CA ASP A 108 -0.10 5.47 -18.06
C ASP A 108 -0.79 4.53 -19.07
N ALA A 109 -1.86 5.00 -19.68
CA ALA A 109 -2.58 4.26 -20.72
C ALA A 109 -1.69 3.93 -21.93
N ASN A 110 -0.64 4.71 -22.15
CA ASN A 110 0.32 4.52 -23.24
C ASN A 110 1.63 3.85 -22.79
N MET A 111 1.67 3.27 -21.57
CA MET A 111 2.89 2.63 -21.08
C MET A 111 3.33 1.48 -22.00
N PRO A 112 4.64 1.35 -22.29
CA PRO A 112 5.14 0.21 -23.07
C PRO A 112 4.87 -1.12 -22.38
N HIS A 113 4.35 -2.09 -23.13
CA HIS A 113 4.25 -3.48 -22.69
C HIS A 113 5.28 -4.34 -23.42
N HIS A 114 6.25 -4.88 -22.69
CA HIS A 114 7.31 -5.70 -23.25
C HIS A 114 7.09 -7.18 -22.90
N ILE A 115 6.81 -8.01 -23.89
CA ILE A 115 6.80 -9.47 -23.75
C ILE A 115 8.23 -9.97 -23.99
N ARG A 116 8.84 -10.62 -22.98
CA ARG A 116 10.16 -11.25 -23.08
C ARG A 116 9.99 -12.77 -22.93
N LYS A 117 10.77 -13.55 -23.67
CA LYS A 117 10.81 -15.02 -23.60
C LYS A 117 11.89 -15.49 -22.63
#